data_AF-A0A8T0JFP0-F1
#
_entry.id   AF-A0A8T0JFP0-F1
#
_cell.length_a   1.000
_cell.length_b   1.000
_cell.length_c   1.000
_cell.angle_alpha   90.00
_cell.angle_beta   90.00
_cell.angle_gamma   90.00
#
_symmetry.space_group_name_H-M   'P 1'
#
loop_
_entity.id
_entity.type
_entity.pdbx_description
1 polymer ?
#
loop_
_entity_poly.entity_id
_entity_poly.type
_entity_poly.pdbx_seq_one_letter_code
_entity_poly.pdbx_strand_id
1 'polypeptide(L)' 'MPLQMFCWQIATAIFANSPFTEGKPNGYLSYRSHIWTDVDNNRSGDLPFVFEDGFGYVKIRFLFEMQFFITQLYVKN' A
#
# COMPACT_ATOMS: atom_id res chain seq x y z
N MET A 1 2.66 4.62 16.90
CA MET A 1 2.10 4.71 15.53
C MET A 1 2.47 6.08 14.98
N PRO A 2 3.24 6.18 13.89
CA PRO A 2 3.77 7.45 13.40
C PRO A 2 2.66 8.35 12.85
N LEU A 3 2.80 9.67 13.06
CA LEU A 3 1.78 10.70 12.83
C LEU A 3 1.23 10.70 11.38
N GLN A 4 2.05 10.41 10.38
CA GLN A 4 1.63 10.29 8.97
C GLN A 4 0.56 9.21 8.74
N MET A 5 0.59 8.09 9.47
CA MET A 5 -0.41 7.02 9.31
C MET A 5 -1.80 7.46 9.79
N PHE A 6 -1.87 8.41 10.73
CA PHE A 6 -3.14 8.94 11.21
C PHE A 6 -3.86 9.80 10.17
N CYS A 7 -3.10 10.64 9.44
CA CYS A 7 -3.65 11.48 8.37
C CYS A 7 -4.29 10.65 7.24
N TRP A 8 -3.73 9.48 6.92
CA TRP A 8 -4.29 8.58 5.92
C TRP A 8 -5.68 8.04 6.29
N GLN A 9 -5.87 7.70 7.57
CA GLN A 9 -7.16 7.21 8.07
C GLN A 9 -8.23 8.31 8.06
N ILE A 10 -7.86 9.54 8.42
CA ILE A 10 -8.75 10.71 8.34
C ILE A 10 -9.12 11.00 6.88
N ALA A 11 -8.14 11.04 5.98
CA ALA A 11 -8.40 11.28 4.56
C ALA A 11 -9.32 10.20 3.97
N THR A 12 -9.10 8.93 4.34
CA THR A 12 -9.96 7.81 3.93
C THR A 12 -11.39 7.97 4.44
N ALA A 13 -11.58 8.46 5.66
CA ALA A 13 -12.92 8.71 6.21
C ALA A 13 -13.63 9.88 5.51
N ILE A 14 -12.93 10.97 5.21
CA ILE A 14 -13.51 12.15 4.54
C ILE A 14 -13.92 11.83 3.10
N PHE A 15 -13.12 11.06 2.37
CA PHE A 15 -13.36 10.72 0.96
C PHE A 15 -14.03 9.34 0.76
N ALA A 16 -14.66 8.79 1.81
CA ALA A 16 -15.36 7.51 1.74
C ALA A 16 -16.57 7.60 0.79
N ASN A 17 -16.46 6.99 -0.40
CA ASN A 17 -17.47 7.09 -1.45
C ASN A 17 -17.70 5.74 -2.19
N SER A 18 -17.76 4.62 -1.48
CA SER A 18 -18.05 3.32 -2.10
C SER A 18 -18.90 2.38 -1.25
N PRO A 19 -20.14 2.75 -0.88
CA PRO A 19 -20.99 1.92 -0.04
C PRO A 19 -21.82 0.88 -0.79
N PHE A 20 -21.79 0.86 -2.12
CA PHE A 20 -22.56 -0.08 -2.95
C PHE A 20 -21.65 -0.97 -3.79
N THR A 21 -21.98 -2.25 -3.87
CA THR A 21 -21.39 -3.22 -4.79
C THR A 21 -22.55 -3.93 -5.50
N GLU A 22 -22.53 -3.99 -6.84
CA GLU A 22 -23.60 -4.62 -7.65
C GLU A 22 -25.03 -4.13 -7.32
N GLY A 23 -25.16 -2.85 -6.98
CA GLY A 23 -26.45 -2.22 -6.66
C GLY A 23 -26.98 -2.51 -5.24
N LYS A 24 -26.23 -3.22 -4.40
CA LYS A 24 -26.58 -3.49 -2.99
C LYS A 24 -25.59 -2.84 -2.03
N PRO A 25 -26.03 -2.41 -0.83
CA PRO A 25 -25.11 -1.93 0.20
C PRO A 25 -24.11 -3.02 0.60
N ASN A 26 -22.82 -2.70 0.60
CA ASN A 26 -21.74 -3.67 0.87
C ASN A 26 -21.28 -3.70 2.34
N GLY A 27 -21.86 -2.85 3.20
CA GLY A 27 -21.54 -2.78 4.63
C GLY A 27 -20.30 -1.94 4.98
N TYR A 28 -19.64 -1.32 3.99
CA TYR A 28 -18.47 -0.46 4.18
C TYR A 28 -18.79 0.98 3.76
N LEU A 29 -18.15 1.95 4.42
CA LEU A 29 -18.20 3.36 4.00
C LEU A 29 -17.26 3.63 2.81
N SER A 30 -16.08 2.99 2.81
CA SER A 30 -15.14 2.97 1.69
C SER A 30 -14.72 1.53 1.37
N TYR A 31 -15.53 0.83 0.58
CA TYR A 31 -15.18 -0.51 0.10
C TYR A 31 -13.88 -0.52 -0.69
N ARG A 32 -13.58 0.55 -1.45
CA ARG A 32 -12.28 0.70 -2.12
C ARG A 32 -11.11 0.61 -1.15
N SER A 33 -11.18 1.30 -0.01
CA SER A 33 -10.11 1.28 0.99
C SER A 33 -9.97 -0.09 1.66
N HIS A 34 -11.08 -0.82 1.83
CA HIS A 34 -11.07 -2.18 2.33
C HIS A 34 -10.40 -3.16 1.36
N ILE A 35 -10.69 -3.08 0.05
CA ILE A 35 -10.05 -3.96 -0.94
C ILE A 35 -8.52 -3.84 -0.91
N TRP A 36 -7.97 -2.64 -0.71
CA TRP A 36 -6.53 -2.41 -0.64
C TRP A 36 -5.80 -3.13 0.51
N THR A 37 -6.51 -3.70 1.49
CA THR A 37 -5.89 -4.54 2.52
C THR A 37 -5.58 -5.96 2.02
N ASP A 38 -6.10 -6.39 0.87
CA ASP A 38 -5.96 -7.77 0.37
C ASP A 38 -5.66 -7.84 -1.15
N VAL A 39 -5.34 -6.71 -1.81
CA VAL A 39 -4.97 -6.71 -3.24
C VAL A 39 -3.62 -7.41 -3.47
N ASP A 40 -2.62 -7.10 -2.64
CA ASP A 40 -1.29 -7.70 -2.67
C ASP A 40 -0.53 -7.25 -1.41
N ASN A 41 -0.39 -8.16 -0.45
CA ASN A 41 0.19 -7.89 0.87
C ASN A 41 1.69 -7.56 0.83
N ASN A 42 2.38 -7.85 -0.28
CA ASN A 42 3.80 -7.52 -0.43
C ASN A 42 4.03 -6.08 -0.91
N ARG A 43 2.98 -5.39 -1.37
CA ARG A 43 3.06 -4.01 -1.91
C ARG A 43 2.01 -3.06 -1.36
N SER A 44 1.19 -3.52 -0.42
CA SER A 44 0.07 -2.77 0.16
C SER A 44 0.16 -2.78 1.69
N GLY A 45 -0.53 -1.85 2.33
CA GLY A 45 -0.52 -1.72 3.79
C GLY A 45 0.57 -0.78 4.29
N ASP A 46 0.81 -0.85 5.60
CA ASP A 46 1.77 0.01 6.27
C ASP A 46 3.20 -0.45 5.95
N LEU A 47 4.07 0.51 5.61
CA LEU A 47 5.49 0.27 5.34
C LEU A 47 6.30 0.70 6.58
N PRO A 48 6.44 -0.16 7.61
CA PRO A 48 7.04 0.23 8.89
C PRO A 48 8.51 0.67 8.77
N PHE A 49 9.24 0.16 7.78
CA PHE A 49 10.65 0.50 7.54
C PHE A 49 10.89 1.95 7.08
N VAL A 50 9.83 2.67 6.68
CA VAL A 50 9.89 4.09 6.29
C VAL A 50 10.16 4.99 7.51
N PHE A 51 9.86 4.50 8.70
CA PHE A 51 10.01 5.23 9.96
C PHE A 51 11.26 4.82 10.75
N GLU A 52 12.09 3.93 10.21
CA GLU A 52 13.38 3.58 10.78
C GLU A 52 14.40 4.71 10.57
N ASP A 53 15.27 4.92 11.56
CA ASP A 53 16.39 5.86 11.44
C ASP A 53 17.31 5.45 10.27
N GLY A 54 17.63 6.41 9.40
CA GLY A 54 18.42 6.17 8.19
C GLY A 54 17.60 5.77 6.95
N PHE A 55 16.27 5.78 7.03
CA PHE A 55 15.42 5.65 5.84
C PHE A 55 15.60 6.84 4.89
N GLY A 56 15.80 6.55 3.60
CA GLY A 56 15.98 7.54 2.55
C GLY A 56 15.95 6.93 1.17
N TYR A 57 15.96 7.78 0.13
CA TYR A 57 15.84 7.37 -1.28
C TYR A 57 16.86 6.30 -1.71
N VAL A 58 18.03 6.25 -1.07
CA VAL A 58 19.08 5.24 -1.34
C VAL A 58 18.61 3.82 -1.00
N LYS A 59 17.90 3.63 0.12
CA LYS A 59 17.38 2.31 0.55
C LYS A 59 16.30 1.81 -0.41
N ILE A 60 15.44 2.71 -0.90
CA ILE A 60 14.44 2.41 -1.94
C ILE A 60 15.13 2.02 -3.25
N ARG A 61 16.12 2.80 -3.70
CA ARG A 61 16.86 2.54 -4.94
C ARG A 61 17.50 1.15 -4.95
N PHE A 62 18.13 0.76 -3.84
CA PHE A 62 18.73 -0.57 -3.69
C PHE A 62 17.71 -1.70 -3.84
N LEU A 63 16.53 -1.58 -3.23
CA LEU A 63 15.45 -2.59 -3.35
C LEU A 63 14.95 -2.72 -4.79
N PHE A 64 14.77 -1.59 -5.50
CA PHE A 64 14.38 -1.62 -6.92
C PHE A 64 15.47 -2.25 -7.79
N GLU A 65 16.74 -1.92 -7.58
CA GLU A 65 17.84 -2.53 -8.35
C GLU A 65 17.94 -4.04 -8.12
N MET A 66 17.74 -4.50 -6.88
CA MET A 66 17.65 -5.94 -6.56
C MET A 66 16.47 -6.62 -7.26
N GLN A 67 15.28 -6.00 -7.25
CA GLN A 67 14.10 -6.55 -7.93
C GLN A 67 14.31 -6.66 -9.46
N PHE A 68 14.89 -5.63 -10.07
CA PHE A 68 15.21 -5.64 -11.50
C PHE A 68 16.24 -6.71 -11.83
N PHE A 69 17.30 -6.85 -11.03
CA PHE A 69 18.34 -7.88 -11.24
C PHE A 69 17.77 -9.30 -11.16
N ILE A 70 16.94 -9.59 -10.14
CA ILE A 70 16.27 -10.89 -10.00
C ILE A 70 15.41 -11.18 -11.25
N THR A 71 14.63 -10.20 -11.70
CA THR A 71 13.74 -10.38 -12.87
C THR A 71 14.54 -10.68 -14.15
N GLN A 72 15.71 -10.05 -14.36
CA GLN A 72 16.57 -10.32 -15.51
C GLN A 72 17.23 -11.72 -15.47
N LEU A 73 17.42 -12.31 -14.28
CA LEU A 73 17.91 -13.68 -14.13
C LEU A 73 16.84 -14.72 -14.47
N TYR A 74 15.56 -14.45 -14.19
CA TYR A 74 14.45 -15.36 -14.48
C TYR A 74 13.96 -15.32 -15.94
N VAL A 75 14.25 -14.24 -16.69
CA VAL A 75 13.84 -14.07 -18.10
C VAL A 75 14.90 -14.59 -19.09
N LYS A 76 16.06 -15.08 -18.60
CA LYS A 76 17.18 -15.53 -19.45
C LYS A 76 17.20 -17.03 -19.81
N ASN A 77 16.11 -17.77 -19.60
CA ASN A 77 15.95 -19.16 -20.09
C ASN A 77 14.93 -19.24 -21.22
#